data_AF-W1S5K8-F1
#
_entry.id   AF-W1S5K8-F1
#
_cell.length_a   1.000
_cell.length_b   1.000
_cell.length_c   1.000
_cell.angle_alpha   90.00
_cell.angle_beta   90.00
_cell.angle_gamma   90.00
#
_symmetry.space_group_name_H-M   'P 1'
#
loop_
_entity.id
_entity.type
_entity.pdbx_description
1 polymer ?
#
loop_
_entity_poly.entity_id
_entity_poly.type
_entity_poly.pdbx_seq_one_letter_code
_entity_poly.pdbx_strand_id
1 'polypeptide(L)'
;MRLAALALVVSLAGAATAQAPVRPVAAPDFRLSGQAVQGGALLGNAPAGTVTLRLDDQPVPVDGDGRFLIAFDRDAAPTASLSARLADGRTVAQSLAVAPRAWR
;
A
#
# COMPACT_ATOMS: atom_id res chain seq x y z
N MET A 1 9.82 6.98 -65.48
CA MET A 1 10.10 6.73 -64.04
C MET A 1 8.97 5.84 -63.50
N ARG A 2 9.18 4.51 -63.50
CA ARG A 2 9.16 3.60 -62.31
C ARG A 2 7.86 3.71 -61.49
N LEU A 3 6.80 2.94 -61.79
CA LEU A 3 6.45 1.60 -61.27
C LEU A 3 6.48 1.44 -59.72
N ALA A 4 5.29 1.12 -59.17
CA ALA A 4 4.99 0.23 -58.02
C ALA A 4 5.56 0.62 -56.62
N ALA A 5 5.00 0.24 -55.48
CA ALA A 5 4.10 -0.86 -55.16
C ALA A 5 3.31 -0.58 -53.86
N LEU A 6 2.14 -1.22 -53.78
CA LEU A 6 1.35 -1.50 -52.59
C LEU A 6 2.23 -1.93 -51.40
N ALA A 7 2.06 -1.26 -50.26
CA ALA A 7 2.55 -1.79 -48.99
C ALA A 7 1.52 -2.79 -48.44
N LEU A 8 1.94 -4.06 -48.43
CA LEU A 8 1.23 -5.22 -47.93
C LEU A 8 1.07 -5.16 -46.40
N VAL A 9 -0.16 -5.38 -45.95
CA VAL A 9 -0.56 -5.55 -44.54
C VAL A 9 0.01 -6.86 -44.00
N VAL A 10 0.64 -6.82 -42.82
CA VAL A 10 0.84 -8.01 -41.97
C VAL A 10 0.24 -7.70 -40.61
N SER A 11 -1.00 -8.17 -40.42
CA SER A 11 -1.69 -8.14 -39.13
C SER A 11 -1.30 -9.39 -38.34
N LEU A 12 -0.49 -9.24 -37.28
CA LEU A 12 -0.35 -10.29 -36.27
C LEU A 12 -1.60 -10.26 -35.38
N ALA A 13 -2.50 -11.22 -35.61
CA ALA A 13 -3.61 -11.50 -34.70
C ALA A 13 -3.05 -12.15 -33.42
N GLY A 14 -2.73 -11.33 -32.42
CA GLY A 14 -2.47 -11.79 -31.06
C GLY A 14 -3.79 -12.26 -30.44
N ALA A 15 -3.91 -13.56 -30.17
CA ALA A 15 -5.02 -14.10 -29.40
C ALA A 15 -4.96 -13.52 -27.97
N ALA A 16 -5.82 -12.54 -27.68
CA ALA A 16 -6.01 -12.03 -26.34
C ALA A 16 -6.66 -13.12 -25.48
N THR A 17 -5.87 -13.77 -24.63
CA THR A 17 -6.42 -14.59 -23.55
C THR A 17 -7.15 -13.64 -22.60
N ALA A 18 -8.48 -13.69 -22.61
CA ALA A 18 -9.30 -13.00 -21.62
C ALA A 18 -8.97 -13.57 -20.24
N GLN A 19 -8.07 -12.93 -19.51
CA GLN A 19 -7.82 -13.21 -18.11
C GLN A 19 -9.13 -12.94 -17.36
N ALA A 20 -9.74 -13.99 -16.82
CA ALA A 20 -10.89 -13.81 -15.93
C ALA A 20 -10.48 -12.84 -14.81
N PRO A 21 -11.32 -11.84 -14.46
CA PRO A 21 -10.98 -10.92 -13.40
C PRO A 21 -10.80 -11.72 -12.12
N VAL A 22 -9.56 -11.80 -11.63
CA VAL A 22 -9.28 -12.32 -10.30
C VAL A 22 -9.99 -11.37 -9.34
N ARG A 23 -11.11 -11.80 -8.77
CA ARG A 23 -11.82 -11.02 -7.76
C ARG A 23 -10.83 -10.80 -6.61
N PRO A 24 -10.45 -9.56 -6.28
CA PRO A 24 -9.55 -9.33 -5.16
C PRO A 24 -10.21 -9.92 -3.92
N VAL A 25 -9.57 -10.90 -3.29
CA VAL A 25 -9.91 -11.23 -1.91
C VAL A 25 -9.58 -9.98 -1.13
N ALA A 26 -10.58 -9.34 -0.52
CA ALA A 26 -10.37 -8.17 0.32
C ALA A 26 -9.28 -8.53 1.34
N ALA A 27 -8.13 -7.86 1.24
CA ALA A 27 -7.05 -8.10 2.16
C ALA A 27 -7.51 -7.70 3.56
N PRO A 28 -7.04 -8.38 4.62
CA PRO A 28 -7.28 -7.89 5.96
C PRO A 28 -6.71 -6.47 6.08
N ASP A 29 -7.55 -5.49 6.40
CA ASP A 29 -7.18 -4.08 6.46
C ASP A 29 -6.70 -3.67 7.85
N PHE A 30 -5.91 -2.59 7.90
CA PHE A 30 -5.55 -1.93 9.15
C PHE A 30 -6.79 -1.32 9.82
N ARG A 31 -6.91 -1.48 11.14
CA ARG A 31 -7.87 -0.70 11.94
C ARG A 31 -7.09 0.31 12.74
N LEU A 32 -7.34 1.60 12.52
CA LEU A 32 -6.61 2.70 13.16
C LEU A 32 -7.55 3.56 13.98
N SER A 33 -7.07 4.04 15.12
CA SER A 33 -7.76 4.97 16.01
C SER A 33 -6.84 6.12 16.38
N GLY A 34 -7.38 7.34 16.31
CA GLY A 34 -6.65 8.60 16.51
C GLY A 34 -6.65 9.46 15.24
N GLN A 35 -5.72 10.40 15.17
CA GLN A 35 -5.53 11.27 14.01
C GLN A 35 -4.05 11.23 13.58
N ALA A 36 -3.81 11.05 12.29
CA ALA A 36 -2.48 11.18 11.72
C ALA A 36 -2.13 12.67 11.63
N VAL A 37 -1.45 13.19 12.64
CA VAL A 37 -1.00 14.58 12.72
C VAL A 37 0.45 14.62 13.16
N GLN A 38 1.19 15.65 12.74
CA GLN A 38 2.55 15.89 13.21
C GLN A 38 2.60 15.99 14.75
N GLY A 39 3.51 15.23 15.37
CA GLY A 39 3.61 15.09 16.82
C GLY A 39 2.44 14.32 17.46
N GLY A 40 1.61 13.65 16.66
CA GLY A 40 0.50 12.80 17.09
C GLY A 40 0.83 11.32 17.05
N ALA A 41 -0.13 10.50 17.46
CA ALA A 41 0.00 9.03 17.46
C ALA A 41 -1.31 8.35 17.05
N LEU A 42 -1.17 7.15 16.49
CA LEU A 42 -2.27 6.24 16.18
C LEU A 42 -2.07 4.92 16.91
N LEU A 43 -3.14 4.45 17.55
CA LEU A 43 -3.26 3.07 17.98
C LEU A 43 -3.87 2.27 16.83
N GLY A 44 -3.34 1.07 16.57
CA GLY A 44 -3.87 0.23 15.51
C GLY A 44 -3.92 -1.25 15.84
N ASN A 45 -4.71 -1.98 15.04
CA ASN A 45 -4.66 -3.43 14.93
C ASN A 45 -4.14 -3.80 13.54
N ALA A 46 -3.11 -4.63 13.52
CA ALA A 46 -2.51 -5.12 12.30
C ALA A 46 -3.42 -6.17 11.64
N PRO A 47 -3.34 -6.32 10.31
CA PRO A 47 -3.96 -7.42 9.59
C PRO A 47 -3.65 -8.78 10.23
N ALA A 48 -4.63 -9.68 10.28
CA ALA A 48 -4.44 -11.02 10.82
C ALA A 48 -3.33 -11.77 10.07
N GLY A 49 -2.41 -12.41 10.80
CA GLY A 49 -1.27 -13.10 10.20
C GLY A 49 -0.10 -12.19 9.85
N THR A 50 -0.08 -10.93 10.31
CA THR A 50 1.08 -10.04 10.17
C THR A 50 2.30 -10.66 10.83
N VAL A 51 3.38 -10.81 10.07
CA VAL A 51 4.70 -11.26 10.56
C VAL A 51 5.66 -10.08 10.74
N THR A 52 5.51 -9.03 9.95
CA THR A 52 6.29 -7.79 10.10
C THR A 52 5.43 -6.58 9.80
N LEU A 53 5.49 -5.57 10.65
CA LEU A 53 4.84 -4.27 10.45
C LEU A 53 5.92 -3.18 10.33
N ARG A 54 5.74 -2.24 9.40
CA ARG A 54 6.61 -1.08 9.22
C ARG A 54 5.82 0.20 9.01
N LEU A 55 6.33 1.30 9.58
CA LEU A 55 5.97 2.66 9.21
C LEU A 55 7.14 3.23 8.40
N ASP A 56 6.91 3.45 7.12
CA ASP A 56 7.94 3.70 6.12
C ASP A 56 9.03 2.61 6.22
N ASP A 57 10.25 3.01 6.58
CA ASP A 57 11.37 2.11 6.75
C ASP A 57 11.60 1.62 8.18
N GLN A 58 10.79 2.08 9.13
CA GLN A 58 10.93 1.76 10.54
C GLN A 58 10.07 0.56 10.95
N PRO A 59 10.65 -0.47 11.59
CA PRO A 59 9.88 -1.59 12.12
C PRO A 59 8.99 -1.13 13.28
N VAL A 60 7.74 -1.59 13.29
CA VAL A 60 6.77 -1.28 14.35
C VAL A 60 6.49 -2.57 15.13
N PRO A 61 6.74 -2.61 16.45
CA PRO A 61 6.38 -3.75 17.28
C PRO A 61 4.87 -3.99 17.29
N VAL A 62 4.49 -5.26 17.23
CA VAL A 62 3.10 -5.71 17.34
C VAL A 62 3.01 -6.65 18.53
N ASP A 63 2.02 -6.46 19.40
CA ASP A 63 1.80 -7.35 20.54
C ASP A 63 1.11 -8.66 20.13
N GLY A 64 0.93 -9.58 21.09
CA GLY A 64 0.32 -10.89 20.84
C GLY A 64 -1.13 -10.83 20.35
N ASP A 65 -1.83 -9.71 20.57
CA ASP A 65 -3.21 -9.47 20.13
C ASP A 65 -3.25 -8.72 18.78
N GLY A 66 -2.10 -8.48 18.15
CA GLY A 66 -2.00 -7.75 16.89
C GLY A 66 -2.09 -6.22 17.05
N ARG A 67 -2.01 -5.67 18.27
CA ARG A 67 -2.06 -4.22 18.49
C ARG A 67 -0.69 -3.60 18.33
N PHE A 68 -0.68 -2.35 17.89
CA PHE A 68 0.53 -1.56 17.76
C PHE A 68 0.25 -0.08 18.01
N LEU A 69 1.31 0.67 18.29
CA LEU A 69 1.30 2.12 18.41
C LEU A 69 2.31 2.70 17.42
N ILE A 70 1.90 3.68 16.63
CA ILE A 70 2.80 4.51 15.83
C ILE A 70 2.67 5.96 16.23
N ALA A 71 3.77 6.70 16.18
CA ALA A 71 3.82 8.13 16.41
C ALA A 71 4.48 8.81 15.21
N PHE A 72 4.06 10.04 14.94
CA PHE A 72 4.67 10.89 13.92
C PHE A 72 5.51 11.94 14.61
N ASP A 73 6.72 12.17 14.08
CA ASP A 73 7.54 13.29 14.51
C ASP A 73 6.82 14.62 14.29
N ARG A 74 7.31 15.67 14.95
CA ARG A 74 6.66 16.99 14.91
C ARG A 74 6.84 17.71 13.58
N ASP A 75 7.77 17.23 12.78
CA ASP A 75 8.12 17.68 11.44
C ASP A 75 7.96 16.55 10.40
N ALA A 76 7.19 15.50 10.75
CA ALA A 76 6.92 14.38 9.85
C ALA A 76 6.43 14.84 8.47
N ALA A 77 6.82 14.11 7.43
CA ALA A 77 6.34 14.32 6.07
C ALA A 77 4.80 14.28 6.01
N PRO A 78 4.16 14.94 5.03
CA PRO A 78 2.69 14.99 4.92
C PRO A 78 2.05 13.63 4.60
N THR A 79 2.87 12.61 4.32
CA THR A 79 2.44 11.25 4.02
C THR A 79 3.40 10.27 4.69
N ALA A 80 2.86 9.19 5.25
CA ALA A 80 3.62 8.03 5.72
C ALA A 80 3.00 6.72 5.19
N SER A 81 3.81 5.69 4.97
CA SER A 81 3.38 4.39 4.48
C SER A 81 3.35 3.36 5.60
N LEU A 82 2.17 2.84 5.94
CA LEU A 82 2.04 1.72 6.88
C LEU A 82 1.96 0.42 6.09
N SER A 83 2.89 -0.51 6.29
CA SER A 83 2.94 -1.77 5.56
C SER A 83 3.08 -2.99 6.47
N ALA A 84 2.31 -4.03 6.18
CA ALA A 84 2.32 -5.31 6.87
C ALA A 84 2.64 -6.42 5.88
N ARG A 85 3.66 -7.22 6.18
CA ARG A 85 3.89 -8.49 5.50
C ARG A 85 3.16 -9.57 6.28
N LEU A 86 2.37 -10.37 5.58
CA LEU A 86 1.60 -11.47 6.11
C LEU A 86 2.38 -12.78 6.01
N ALA A 87 2.02 -13.75 6.85
CA ALA A 87 2.62 -15.09 6.87
C ALA A 87 2.44 -15.84 5.54
N ASP A 88 1.39 -15.52 4.78
CA ASP A 88 1.14 -16.06 3.44
C ASP A 88 1.96 -15.39 2.33
N GLY A 89 2.83 -14.45 2.68
CA GLY A 89 3.70 -13.73 1.76
C GLY A 89 3.07 -12.49 1.12
N ARG A 90 1.78 -12.22 1.33
CA ARG A 90 1.15 -10.97 0.86
C ARG A 90 1.66 -9.76 1.64
N THR A 91 1.63 -8.61 0.99
CA THR A 91 1.87 -7.31 1.62
C THR A 91 0.60 -6.48 1.55
N VAL A 92 0.18 -5.95 2.69
CA VAL A 92 -0.89 -4.95 2.81
C VAL A 92 -0.23 -3.63 3.11
N ALA A 93 -0.57 -2.58 2.37
CA ALA A 93 -0.03 -1.24 2.59
C ALA A 93 -1.14 -0.20 2.58
N GLN A 94 -1.02 0.79 3.46
CA GLN A 94 -1.92 1.92 3.56
C GLN A 94 -1.13 3.22 3.65
N SER A 95 -1.45 4.16 2.78
CA SER A 95 -0.92 5.52 2.85
C SER A 95 -1.69 6.32 3.90
N LEU A 96 -0.98 6.98 4.81
CA LEU A 96 -1.53 7.82 5.87
C LEU A 96 -1.23 9.28 5.53
N ALA A 97 -2.27 10.08 5.36
CA ALA A 97 -2.12 11.53 5.26
C ALA A 97 -1.85 12.12 6.65
N VAL A 98 -0.68 12.69 6.87
CA VAL A 98 -0.25 13.26 8.15
C VAL A 98 -0.46 14.77 8.10
N ALA A 99 -1.47 15.27 8.81
CA ALA A 99 -1.78 16.68 8.80
C ALA A 99 -0.78 17.50 9.64
N PRO A 100 -0.42 18.73 9.22
CA PRO A 100 0.43 19.59 10.03
C PRO A 100 -0.27 20.02 11.32
N ARG A 101 0.50 20.22 12.38
CA ARG A 101 0.00 20.76 13.65
C ARG A 101 0.54 22.17 13.84
N ALA A 102 -0.36 23.15 13.98
CA ALA A 102 0.06 24.52 14.29
C ALA A 102 0.71 24.57 15.68
N TRP A 103 1.94 25.05 15.74
CA TRP A 103 2.61 25.37 16.99
C TRP A 103 2.05 26.68 17.53
N ARG A 104 1.81 26.73 18.84
CA ARG A 104 1.33 27.88 19.60
C ARG A 104 2.15 28.00 20.86
#